data_AF-A0A6J0PRP0-F1
#
_entry.id   AF-A0A6J0PRP0-F1
#
_cell.length_a   1.000
_cell.length_b   1.000
_cell.length_c   1.000
_cell.angle_alpha   90.00
_cell.angle_beta   90.00
_cell.angle_gamma   90.00
#
_symmetry.space_group_name_H-M   'P 1'
#
loop_
_entity.id
_entity.type
_entity.pdbx_description
1 polymer ?
#
loop_
_entity_poly.entity_id
_entity_poly.type
_entity_poly.pdbx_seq_one_letter_code
_entity_poly.pdbx_strand_id
1 'polypeptide(L)'
;MGWTEKRLLAYHDTFNPSNIESMQSIVSLGVSAAKILMEDISQEYRRKRREETDVARSRIDTYIRSSLRTAFAQKMEQADSSRRSSKNQSTPTPVLAILAKDIGDLASKEKALFSPILKKWHPLAAGVAVATLHSCYGNELKQFISGVTGLTPDTVQVLKAADKLEKALVHIAVEDSVDSDDGGKSLIREMPPYEAESAIANLVKTWIKTRVDRLKESFDRNLQQEVWNPRANRESCAPSAIEVLRIIDETLDAFFQLPIAVHPALLPDLMIGLDRSLQHYISKAKSGCGTRNTFIPALPALTRCEVGSKLWKKKEKSQPLQKRRSQVRSMNRDDSLGFPQLCVRMNTLHHIRTEVDNLEKKIKTCLRNVESAQADISNGLEIKFEISLAACQEGIQQLCEATAYKVIFHDLSHVLWDGLYVGETASSRMDPLLKELDPILKMISTTVHDRVRNRVITALMKASFDGFLLVLLAGGPSRSFSCQDSQIIEDDFRSLKALYLADGDGLPEELVEKASAQVTNVLPLFRTDSESLVQQFKHMIAEAYGSAAKSRYPLPPTSGHWSPTEANTILRVLCYRNDEAAARFLKKTYNLPKKL
;
A
#
# COMPACT_ATOMS: atom_id res chain seq x y z
N MET A 1 -47.34 -41.64 30.51
CA MET A 1 -47.54 -40.19 30.70
C MET A 1 -48.96 -39.96 31.17
N GLY A 2 -49.13 -39.38 32.35
CA GLY A 2 -50.46 -39.03 32.86
C GLY A 2 -51.12 -37.92 32.04
N TRP A 3 -52.44 -37.77 32.15
CA TRP A 3 -53.20 -36.75 31.42
C TRP A 3 -52.72 -35.31 31.71
N THR A 4 -52.37 -35.03 32.97
CA THR A 4 -51.81 -33.72 33.40
C THR A 4 -50.43 -33.47 32.78
N GLU A 5 -49.57 -34.47 32.79
CA GLU A 5 -48.20 -34.42 32.26
C GLU A 5 -48.17 -34.12 30.76
N LYS A 6 -49.06 -34.75 29.98
CA LYS A 6 -49.18 -34.49 28.53
C LYS A 6 -49.57 -33.03 28.23
N ARG A 7 -50.44 -32.44 29.04
CA ARG A 7 -50.87 -31.04 28.91
C ARG A 7 -49.78 -30.05 29.32
N LEU A 8 -48.99 -30.38 30.34
CA LEU A 8 -47.91 -29.51 30.83
C LEU A 8 -46.66 -29.59 29.93
N LEU A 9 -46.37 -30.72 29.28
CA LEU A 9 -45.25 -30.81 28.33
C LEU A 9 -45.41 -29.99 27.04
N ALA A 10 -46.63 -29.57 26.74
CA ALA A 10 -47.00 -28.71 25.60
C ALA A 10 -47.99 -27.63 26.05
N TYR A 11 -47.72 -27.00 27.20
CA TYR A 11 -48.64 -26.00 27.77
C TYR A 11 -48.85 -24.79 26.86
N HIS A 12 -47.90 -24.46 25.97
CA HIS A 12 -48.04 -23.40 24.97
C HIS A 12 -49.17 -23.67 23.96
N ASP A 13 -49.45 -24.94 23.68
CA ASP A 13 -50.54 -25.38 22.79
C ASP A 13 -51.85 -25.58 23.56
N THR A 14 -51.76 -25.88 24.85
CA THR A 14 -52.91 -26.25 25.68
C THR A 14 -53.57 -25.04 26.35
N PHE A 15 -52.78 -24.04 26.73
CA PHE A 15 -53.23 -22.89 27.51
C PHE A 15 -53.02 -21.57 26.79
N ASN A 16 -53.97 -20.67 26.98
CA ASN A 16 -54.02 -19.34 26.42
C ASN A 16 -54.64 -18.38 27.47
N PRO A 17 -54.69 -17.06 27.22
CA PRO A 17 -55.21 -16.11 28.21
C PRO A 17 -56.63 -16.41 28.71
N SER A 18 -57.47 -17.08 27.92
CA SER A 18 -58.86 -17.40 28.29
C SER A 18 -58.99 -18.59 29.26
N ASN A 19 -57.99 -19.46 29.36
CA ASN A 19 -58.03 -20.64 30.23
C ASN A 19 -56.80 -20.77 31.14
N ILE A 20 -56.02 -19.70 31.28
CA ILE A 20 -54.76 -19.67 32.03
C ILE A 20 -54.94 -20.00 33.52
N GLU A 21 -56.09 -19.63 34.11
CA GLU A 21 -56.41 -19.96 35.51
C GLU A 21 -56.47 -21.47 35.75
N SER A 22 -56.94 -22.24 34.76
CA SER A 22 -56.97 -23.70 34.83
C SER A 22 -55.57 -24.31 34.84
N MET A 23 -54.59 -23.63 34.24
CA MET A 23 -53.19 -24.09 34.25
C MET A 23 -52.65 -24.16 35.67
N GLN A 24 -52.96 -23.19 36.53
CA GLN A 24 -52.49 -23.18 37.92
C GLN A 24 -52.94 -24.45 38.66
N SER A 25 -54.21 -24.84 38.53
CA SER A 25 -54.73 -26.06 39.16
C SER A 25 -54.11 -27.33 38.57
N ILE A 26 -53.87 -27.36 37.26
CA ILE A 26 -53.28 -28.52 36.58
C ILE A 26 -51.79 -28.67 36.93
N VAL A 27 -51.04 -27.58 37.04
CA VAL A 27 -49.65 -27.58 37.50
C VAL A 27 -49.58 -28.10 38.94
N SER A 28 -50.41 -27.59 39.85
CA SER A 28 -50.46 -28.05 41.24
C SER A 28 -50.77 -29.54 41.32
N LEU A 29 -51.78 -30.02 40.58
CA LEU A 29 -52.12 -31.45 40.55
C LEU A 29 -50.98 -32.30 39.99
N GLY A 30 -50.37 -31.87 38.89
CA GLY A 30 -49.27 -32.59 38.25
C GLY A 30 -48.02 -32.66 39.11
N VAL A 31 -47.65 -31.57 39.79
CA VAL A 31 -46.49 -31.52 40.68
C VAL A 31 -46.74 -32.31 41.96
N SER A 32 -47.91 -32.16 42.60
CA SER A 32 -48.26 -32.91 43.81
C SER A 32 -48.31 -34.42 43.55
N ALA A 33 -48.90 -34.85 42.43
CA ALA A 33 -48.88 -36.26 42.04
C ALA A 33 -47.45 -36.78 41.83
N ALA A 34 -46.57 -35.98 41.20
CA ALA A 34 -45.17 -36.35 41.01
C ALA A 34 -44.38 -36.44 42.33
N LYS A 35 -44.67 -35.56 43.31
CA LYS A 35 -44.09 -35.63 44.66
C LYS A 35 -44.48 -36.92 45.38
N ILE A 36 -45.78 -37.25 45.40
CA ILE A 36 -46.30 -38.47 46.04
C ILE A 36 -45.68 -39.72 45.41
N LEU A 37 -45.63 -39.79 44.08
CA LEU A 37 -45.03 -40.93 43.37
C LEU A 37 -43.53 -41.10 43.67
N MET A 38 -42.78 -40.01 43.90
CA MET A 38 -41.37 -40.12 44.29
C MET A 38 -41.22 -40.52 45.76
N GLU A 39 -42.08 -40.04 46.66
CA GLU A 39 -42.11 -40.43 48.07
C GLU A 39 -42.39 -41.94 48.21
N ASP A 40 -43.32 -42.49 47.45
CA ASP A 40 -43.63 -43.93 47.44
C ASP A 40 -42.42 -44.78 46.97
N ILE A 41 -41.73 -44.36 45.90
CA ILE A 41 -40.53 -45.05 45.39
C ILE A 41 -39.33 -44.89 46.34
N SER A 42 -39.22 -43.75 47.01
CA SER A 42 -38.16 -43.45 47.99
C SER A 42 -38.32 -44.25 49.29
N GLN A 43 -39.55 -44.60 49.68
CA GLN A 43 -39.79 -45.45 50.85
C GLN A 43 -39.38 -46.91 50.58
N GLU A 44 -39.48 -47.38 49.34
CA GLU A 44 -39.07 -48.73 48.90
C GLU A 44 -37.53 -48.92 48.89
N TYR A 45 -36.75 -47.86 48.65
CA TYR A 45 -35.29 -47.92 48.45
C TYR A 45 -34.46 -47.11 49.48
N ARG A 46 -34.77 -47.22 50.78
CA ARG A 46 -33.89 -46.69 51.85
C ARG A 46 -32.54 -47.43 51.90
N ARG A 47 -31.57 -47.03 51.07
CA ARG A 47 -30.10 -47.21 51.28
C ARG A 47 -29.29 -46.63 50.11
N LYS A 48 -29.17 -45.30 50.03
CA LYS A 48 -27.95 -44.56 49.66
C LYS A 48 -28.26 -43.07 49.60
N ARG A 49 -27.43 -42.28 50.29
CA ARG A 49 -27.41 -40.80 50.28
C ARG A 49 -27.41 -40.31 48.82
N ARG A 50 -28.56 -39.82 48.33
CA ARG A 50 -28.70 -39.05 47.10
C ARG A 50 -29.00 -37.61 47.51
N GLU A 51 -28.41 -36.65 46.79
CA GLU A 51 -28.80 -35.25 46.87
C GLU A 51 -30.32 -35.13 46.74
N GLU A 52 -30.97 -34.41 47.65
CA GLU A 52 -32.40 -34.09 47.57
C GLU A 52 -32.62 -33.26 46.32
N THR A 53 -33.03 -33.92 45.24
CA THR A 53 -33.46 -33.25 44.00
C THR A 53 -34.88 -32.78 44.22
N ASP A 54 -35.11 -31.46 44.21
CA ASP A 54 -36.45 -30.90 44.30
C ASP A 54 -37.29 -31.39 43.11
N VAL A 55 -38.19 -32.33 43.38
CA VAL A 55 -39.06 -32.99 42.40
C VAL A 55 -39.93 -31.99 41.65
N ALA A 56 -40.44 -30.97 42.36
CA ALA A 56 -41.24 -29.94 41.75
C ALA A 56 -40.42 -29.15 40.75
N ARG A 57 -39.25 -28.69 41.20
CA ARG A 57 -38.31 -27.94 40.37
C ARG A 57 -37.92 -28.72 39.10
N SER A 58 -37.51 -29.98 39.25
CA SER A 58 -37.12 -30.84 38.12
C SER A 58 -38.26 -31.08 37.11
N ARG A 59 -39.49 -31.29 37.61
CA ARG A 59 -40.66 -31.49 36.73
C ARG A 59 -41.05 -30.25 35.98
N ILE A 60 -41.07 -29.09 36.65
CA ILE A 60 -41.36 -27.81 36.01
C ILE A 60 -40.31 -27.44 34.97
N ASP A 61 -39.03 -27.66 35.27
CA ASP A 61 -37.94 -27.49 34.29
C ASP A 61 -38.21 -28.35 33.04
N THR A 62 -38.56 -29.63 33.22
CA THR A 62 -38.90 -30.53 32.10
C THR A 62 -40.09 -30.01 31.28
N TYR A 63 -41.15 -29.52 31.94
CA TYR A 63 -42.33 -28.98 31.27
C TYR A 63 -42.02 -27.73 30.46
N ILE A 64 -41.28 -26.77 31.05
CA ILE A 64 -40.82 -25.56 30.38
C ILE A 64 -40.00 -25.91 29.14
N ARG A 65 -38.96 -26.73 29.31
CA ARG A 65 -38.04 -27.07 28.22
C ARG A 65 -38.74 -27.81 27.08
N SER A 66 -39.62 -28.75 27.38
CA SER A 66 -40.39 -29.51 26.37
C SER A 66 -41.36 -28.61 25.59
N SER A 67 -42.12 -27.81 26.33
CA SER A 67 -43.16 -26.95 25.76
C SER A 67 -42.55 -25.88 24.86
N LEU A 68 -41.45 -25.26 25.28
CA LEU A 68 -40.75 -24.24 24.48
C LEU A 68 -40.02 -24.80 23.27
N ARG A 69 -39.44 -26.00 23.34
CA ARG A 69 -38.87 -26.66 22.14
C ARG A 69 -39.94 -26.91 21.08
N THR A 70 -41.13 -27.33 21.51
CA THR A 70 -42.27 -27.55 20.61
C THR A 70 -42.75 -26.23 20.00
N ALA A 71 -42.93 -25.20 20.84
CA ALA A 71 -43.32 -23.87 20.38
C ALA A 71 -42.28 -23.23 19.44
N PHE A 72 -40.98 -23.44 19.70
CA PHE A 72 -39.89 -22.99 18.82
C PHE A 72 -39.98 -23.64 17.44
N ALA A 73 -40.20 -24.97 17.38
CA ALA A 73 -40.35 -25.68 16.11
C ALA A 73 -41.53 -25.14 15.28
N GLN A 74 -42.67 -24.87 15.93
CA GLN A 74 -43.82 -24.23 15.26
C GLN A 74 -43.49 -22.82 14.75
N LYS A 75 -42.73 -22.02 15.52
CA LYS A 75 -42.27 -20.69 15.10
C LYS A 75 -41.31 -20.75 13.92
N MET A 76 -40.44 -21.75 13.86
CA MET A 76 -39.58 -21.99 12.71
C MET A 76 -40.40 -22.24 11.42
N GLU A 77 -41.39 -23.11 11.48
CA GLU A 77 -42.26 -23.41 10.32
C GLU A 77 -43.08 -22.17 9.87
N GLN A 78 -43.53 -21.35 10.82
CA GLN A 78 -44.21 -20.07 10.56
C GLN A 78 -43.28 -19.05 9.89
N ALA A 79 -42.04 -18.93 10.38
CA ALA A 79 -41.03 -18.05 9.80
C ALA A 79 -40.68 -18.48 8.36
N ASP A 80 -40.55 -19.77 8.10
CA ASP A 80 -40.33 -20.30 6.75
C ASP A 80 -41.51 -20.02 5.81
N SER A 81 -42.73 -20.21 6.30
CA SER A 81 -43.96 -19.95 5.53
C SER A 81 -44.12 -18.47 5.19
N SER A 82 -43.85 -17.58 6.16
CA SER A 82 -43.92 -16.13 5.98
C SER A 82 -42.90 -15.64 4.95
N ARG A 83 -41.65 -16.13 4.99
CA ARG A 83 -40.65 -15.83 3.95
C ARG A 83 -41.10 -16.28 2.56
N ARG A 84 -41.71 -17.47 2.44
CA ARG A 84 -42.19 -17.98 1.15
C ARG A 84 -43.31 -17.12 0.58
N SER A 85 -44.18 -16.57 1.44
CA SER A 85 -45.27 -15.67 1.03
C SER A 85 -44.79 -14.27 0.62
N SER A 86 -43.68 -13.79 1.19
CA SER A 86 -43.12 -12.45 0.90
C SER A 86 -42.09 -12.43 -0.23
N LYS A 87 -41.91 -13.55 -0.95
CA LYS A 87 -40.90 -13.73 -2.00
C LYS A 87 -41.02 -12.75 -3.18
N ASN A 88 -42.18 -12.10 -3.35
CA ASN A 88 -42.43 -11.10 -4.40
C ASN A 88 -42.14 -9.64 -3.97
N GLN A 89 -41.69 -9.42 -2.72
CA GLN A 89 -41.28 -8.08 -2.26
C GLN A 89 -39.83 -7.78 -2.65
N SER A 90 -39.51 -6.50 -2.84
CA SER A 90 -38.19 -6.03 -3.29
C SER A 90 -37.04 -6.36 -2.33
N THR A 91 -37.33 -6.64 -1.04
CA THR A 91 -36.34 -7.01 -0.02
C THR A 91 -36.94 -8.03 0.97
N PRO A 92 -36.90 -9.34 0.68
CA PRO A 92 -37.44 -10.35 1.59
C PRO A 92 -36.58 -10.46 2.84
N THR A 93 -37.20 -10.37 4.03
CA THR A 93 -36.48 -10.51 5.30
C THR A 93 -35.98 -11.96 5.48
N PRO A 94 -34.73 -12.18 5.90
CA PRO A 94 -34.19 -13.53 6.13
C PRO A 94 -34.98 -14.30 7.18
N VAL A 95 -35.16 -15.63 7.01
CA VAL A 95 -35.94 -16.49 7.93
C VAL A 95 -35.47 -16.32 9.37
N LEU A 96 -34.17 -16.38 9.61
CA LEU A 96 -33.63 -16.28 10.97
C LEU A 96 -33.85 -14.90 11.60
N ALA A 97 -33.91 -13.83 10.81
CA ALA A 97 -34.24 -12.51 11.33
C ALA A 97 -35.74 -12.43 11.74
N ILE A 98 -36.63 -13.06 10.97
CA ILE A 98 -38.05 -13.21 11.32
C ILE A 98 -38.17 -14.06 12.60
N LEU A 99 -37.52 -15.22 12.61
CA LEU A 99 -37.51 -16.13 13.74
C LEU A 99 -37.00 -15.44 15.01
N ALA A 100 -35.92 -14.67 14.93
CA ALA A 100 -35.38 -13.96 16.09
C ALA A 100 -36.42 -13.04 16.74
N LYS A 101 -37.22 -12.34 15.92
CA LYS A 101 -38.34 -11.52 16.41
C LYS A 101 -39.43 -12.38 17.04
N ASP A 102 -39.88 -13.43 16.36
CA ASP A 102 -40.93 -14.32 16.84
C ASP A 102 -40.55 -15.02 18.16
N ILE A 103 -39.27 -15.36 18.34
CA ILE A 103 -38.75 -15.92 19.59
C ILE A 103 -38.67 -14.87 20.70
N GLY A 104 -38.33 -13.62 20.38
CA GLY A 104 -38.40 -12.50 21.34
C GLY A 104 -39.84 -12.24 21.83
N ASP A 105 -40.81 -12.30 20.92
CA ASP A 105 -42.23 -12.17 21.25
C ASP A 105 -42.71 -13.37 22.10
N LEU A 106 -42.26 -14.59 21.77
CA LEU A 106 -42.54 -15.80 22.54
C LEU A 106 -41.96 -15.71 23.96
N ALA A 107 -40.72 -15.25 24.12
CA ALA A 107 -40.09 -15.04 25.42
C ALA A 107 -40.83 -14.00 26.27
N SER A 108 -41.26 -12.91 25.64
CA SER A 108 -42.05 -11.87 26.31
C SER A 108 -43.41 -12.41 26.78
N LYS A 109 -44.06 -13.23 25.96
CA LYS A 109 -45.32 -13.90 26.29
C LYS A 109 -45.15 -14.91 27.43
N GLU A 110 -44.07 -15.69 27.40
CA GLU A 110 -43.72 -16.67 28.44
C GLU A 110 -43.52 -15.98 29.80
N LYS A 111 -42.71 -14.92 29.84
CA LYS A 111 -42.48 -14.09 31.03
C LYS A 111 -43.77 -13.53 31.61
N ALA A 112 -44.68 -13.06 30.76
CA ALA A 112 -45.90 -12.39 31.19
C ALA A 112 -47.01 -13.36 31.65
N LEU A 113 -47.20 -14.47 30.94
CA LEU A 113 -48.38 -15.35 31.13
C LEU A 113 -48.08 -16.60 31.96
N PHE A 114 -46.96 -17.27 31.69
CA PHE A 114 -46.71 -18.61 32.19
C PHE A 114 -45.73 -18.61 33.36
N SER A 115 -44.67 -17.82 33.27
CA SER A 115 -43.64 -17.74 34.30
C SER A 115 -44.19 -17.40 35.70
N PRO A 116 -45.17 -16.48 35.90
CA PRO A 116 -45.72 -16.20 37.23
C PRO A 116 -46.41 -17.40 37.90
N ILE A 117 -46.98 -18.31 37.11
CA ILE A 117 -47.64 -19.53 37.60
C ILE A 117 -46.58 -20.57 37.97
N LEU A 118 -45.58 -20.73 37.11
CA LEU A 118 -44.51 -21.72 37.27
C LEU A 118 -43.51 -21.31 38.35
N LYS A 119 -43.34 -20.01 38.61
CA LYS A 119 -42.43 -19.46 39.65
C LYS A 119 -42.78 -19.93 41.07
N LYS A 120 -44.04 -20.32 41.32
CA LYS A 120 -44.49 -20.94 42.58
C LYS A 120 -43.79 -22.28 42.88
N TRP A 121 -43.26 -22.94 41.86
CA TRP A 121 -42.69 -24.28 41.92
C TRP A 121 -41.23 -24.33 41.43
N HIS A 122 -40.80 -23.34 40.64
CA HIS A 122 -39.43 -23.20 40.16
C HIS A 122 -39.01 -21.72 40.22
N PRO A 123 -38.12 -21.31 41.15
CA PRO A 123 -37.77 -19.90 41.36
C PRO A 123 -37.27 -19.16 40.11
N LEU A 124 -36.61 -19.88 39.19
CA LEU A 124 -36.06 -19.36 37.93
C LEU A 124 -36.85 -19.79 36.68
N ALA A 125 -38.18 -19.84 36.77
CA ALA A 125 -39.02 -20.35 35.67
C ALA A 125 -38.85 -19.57 34.36
N ALA A 126 -38.82 -18.23 34.41
CA ALA A 126 -38.60 -17.40 33.22
C ALA A 126 -37.17 -17.57 32.70
N GLY A 127 -36.20 -17.71 33.61
CA GLY A 127 -34.80 -17.99 33.28
C GLY A 127 -34.63 -19.27 32.47
N VAL A 128 -35.14 -20.40 32.98
CA VAL A 128 -35.09 -21.71 32.28
C VAL A 128 -35.75 -21.62 30.90
N ALA A 129 -36.84 -20.87 30.80
CA ALA A 129 -37.53 -20.66 29.55
C ALA A 129 -36.66 -19.95 28.50
N VAL A 130 -36.10 -18.78 28.85
CA VAL A 130 -35.27 -18.02 27.92
C VAL A 130 -33.94 -18.72 27.62
N ALA A 131 -33.37 -19.48 28.55
CA ALA A 131 -32.20 -20.33 28.28
C ALA A 131 -32.51 -21.43 27.25
N THR A 132 -33.72 -21.99 27.29
CA THR A 132 -34.17 -22.98 26.29
C THR A 132 -34.31 -22.35 24.91
N LEU A 133 -35.01 -21.21 24.83
CA LEU A 133 -35.18 -20.48 23.57
C LEU A 133 -33.84 -20.01 22.99
N HIS A 134 -32.94 -19.55 23.86
CA HIS A 134 -31.60 -19.15 23.51
C HIS A 134 -30.81 -20.32 22.89
N SER A 135 -30.80 -21.48 23.55
CA SER A 135 -30.13 -22.67 23.02
C SER A 135 -30.71 -23.12 21.67
N CYS A 136 -32.03 -23.08 21.50
CA CYS A 136 -32.67 -23.47 20.24
C CYS A 136 -32.28 -22.52 19.09
N TYR A 137 -32.41 -21.21 19.29
CA TYR A 137 -32.02 -20.23 18.27
C TYR A 137 -30.51 -20.24 18.00
N GLY A 138 -29.69 -20.37 19.05
CA GLY A 138 -28.22 -20.42 18.93
C GLY A 138 -27.72 -21.57 18.07
N ASN A 139 -28.38 -22.73 18.11
CA ASN A 139 -28.03 -23.87 17.25
C ASN A 139 -28.29 -23.56 15.76
N GLU A 140 -29.43 -22.93 15.45
CA GLU A 140 -29.79 -22.53 14.09
C GLU A 140 -28.87 -21.42 13.57
N LEU A 141 -28.56 -20.44 14.43
CA LEU A 141 -27.64 -19.37 14.12
C LEU A 141 -26.24 -19.91 13.81
N LYS A 142 -25.76 -20.89 14.59
CA LYS A 142 -24.45 -21.52 14.37
C LYS A 142 -24.38 -22.24 13.02
N GLN A 143 -25.44 -22.96 12.66
CA GLN A 143 -25.53 -23.59 11.33
C GLN A 143 -25.52 -22.54 10.22
N PHE A 144 -26.27 -21.47 10.37
CA PHE A 144 -26.28 -20.37 9.41
C PHE A 144 -24.90 -19.74 9.23
N ILE A 145 -24.22 -19.36 10.32
CA ILE A 145 -22.88 -18.75 10.25
C ILE A 145 -21.90 -19.68 9.53
N SER A 146 -21.95 -20.99 9.80
CA SER A 146 -21.08 -21.97 9.13
C SER A 146 -21.30 -22.08 7.62
N GLY A 147 -22.49 -21.72 7.13
CA GLY A 147 -22.85 -21.76 5.71
C GLY A 147 -22.64 -20.44 4.96
N VAL A 148 -22.28 -19.35 5.64
CA VAL A 148 -22.10 -18.03 5.03
C VAL A 148 -20.71 -17.94 4.38
N THR A 149 -20.69 -17.65 3.07
CA THR A 149 -19.44 -17.51 2.29
C THR A 149 -18.94 -16.07 2.16
N GLY A 150 -19.73 -15.07 2.57
CA GLY A 150 -19.36 -13.66 2.45
C GLY A 150 -20.36 -12.71 3.10
N LEU A 151 -19.95 -11.45 3.26
CA LEU A 151 -20.78 -10.41 3.85
C LEU A 151 -21.88 -9.98 2.87
N THR A 152 -23.14 -10.21 3.25
CA THR A 152 -24.33 -9.75 2.52
C THR A 152 -25.24 -8.93 3.44
N PRO A 153 -26.13 -8.06 2.90
CA PRO A 153 -27.12 -7.35 3.71
C PRO A 153 -27.96 -8.30 4.58
N ASP A 154 -28.38 -9.43 4.01
CA ASP A 154 -29.15 -10.49 4.69
C ASP A 154 -28.38 -11.06 5.88
N THR A 155 -27.09 -11.37 5.69
CA THR A 155 -26.23 -11.88 6.77
C THR A 155 -26.12 -10.87 7.91
N VAL A 156 -25.91 -9.59 7.60
CA VAL A 156 -25.80 -8.55 8.64
C VAL A 156 -27.14 -8.37 9.36
N GLN A 157 -28.26 -8.45 8.64
CA GLN A 157 -29.59 -8.37 9.23
C GLN A 157 -29.87 -9.53 10.19
N VAL A 158 -29.50 -10.77 9.84
CA VAL A 158 -29.62 -11.94 10.73
C VAL A 158 -28.77 -11.76 11.99
N LEU A 159 -27.51 -11.36 11.85
CA LEU A 159 -26.59 -11.20 12.99
C LEU A 159 -27.04 -10.06 13.92
N LYS A 160 -27.55 -8.95 13.39
CA LYS A 160 -28.15 -7.88 14.20
C LYS A 160 -29.41 -8.33 14.94
N ALA A 161 -30.27 -9.10 14.27
CA ALA A 161 -31.48 -9.64 14.89
C ALA A 161 -31.12 -10.64 16.01
N ALA A 162 -30.09 -11.46 15.81
CA ALA A 162 -29.54 -12.38 16.80
C ALA A 162 -28.99 -11.64 18.03
N ASP A 163 -28.16 -10.60 17.83
CA ASP A 163 -27.63 -9.76 18.92
C ASP A 163 -28.74 -9.10 19.74
N LYS A 164 -29.76 -8.55 19.06
CA LYS A 164 -30.92 -7.96 19.73
C LYS A 164 -31.72 -9.00 20.53
N LEU A 165 -31.92 -10.19 19.97
CA LEU A 165 -32.60 -11.29 20.65
C LEU A 165 -31.82 -11.73 21.89
N GLU A 166 -30.51 -11.96 21.76
CA GLU A 166 -29.64 -12.33 22.88
C GLU A 166 -29.77 -11.34 24.03
N LYS A 167 -29.61 -10.04 23.77
CA LYS A 167 -29.74 -8.98 24.77
C LYS A 167 -31.10 -9.03 25.48
N ALA A 168 -32.18 -9.28 24.74
CA ALA A 168 -33.53 -9.41 25.31
C ALA A 168 -33.68 -10.67 26.19
N LEU A 169 -33.18 -11.83 25.73
CA LEU A 169 -33.26 -13.09 26.49
C LEU A 169 -32.40 -13.03 27.76
N VAL A 170 -31.18 -12.51 27.66
CA VAL A 170 -30.25 -12.34 28.79
C VAL A 170 -30.85 -11.37 29.81
N HIS A 171 -31.49 -10.29 29.38
CA HIS A 171 -32.17 -9.36 30.30
C HIS A 171 -33.25 -10.07 31.13
N ILE A 172 -34.09 -10.88 30.49
CA ILE A 172 -35.13 -11.67 31.20
C ILE A 172 -34.49 -12.66 32.17
N ALA A 173 -33.41 -13.34 31.77
CA ALA A 173 -32.68 -14.28 32.64
C ALA A 173 -32.10 -13.58 33.88
N VAL A 174 -31.49 -12.41 33.70
CA VAL A 174 -30.92 -11.60 34.79
C VAL A 174 -32.03 -11.16 35.74
N GLU A 175 -33.13 -10.59 35.23
CA GLU A 175 -34.27 -10.16 36.05
C GLU A 175 -34.89 -11.31 36.87
N ASP A 176 -34.98 -12.51 36.32
CA ASP A 176 -35.57 -13.65 37.05
C ASP A 176 -34.62 -14.19 38.13
N SER A 177 -33.32 -13.93 38.00
CA SER A 177 -32.26 -14.43 38.88
C SER A 177 -31.88 -13.51 40.04
N VAL A 178 -32.51 -12.34 40.18
CA VAL A 178 -32.18 -11.33 41.22
C VAL A 178 -32.20 -11.93 42.64
N ASP A 179 -33.15 -12.82 42.92
CA ASP A 179 -33.34 -13.42 44.24
C ASP A 179 -32.70 -14.82 44.38
N SER A 180 -31.78 -15.20 43.46
CA SER A 180 -31.16 -16.53 43.45
C SER A 180 -29.86 -16.62 44.25
N ASP A 181 -29.64 -17.76 44.92
CA ASP A 181 -28.48 -17.99 45.79
C ASP A 181 -27.13 -17.89 45.06
N ASP A 182 -27.10 -18.23 43.76
CA ASP A 182 -25.89 -18.16 42.93
C ASP A 182 -25.81 -16.87 42.09
N GLY A 183 -26.76 -15.95 42.25
CA GLY A 183 -26.87 -14.71 41.49
C GLY A 183 -27.03 -14.94 39.98
N GLY A 184 -27.68 -16.04 39.57
CA GLY A 184 -27.94 -16.38 38.17
C GLY A 184 -26.77 -17.02 37.43
N LYS A 185 -25.65 -17.32 38.10
CA LYS A 185 -24.43 -17.84 37.46
C LYS A 185 -24.65 -19.15 36.73
N SER A 186 -25.41 -20.10 37.29
CA SER A 186 -25.74 -21.37 36.65
C SER A 186 -26.56 -21.17 35.38
N LEU A 187 -27.54 -20.25 35.43
CA LEU A 187 -28.41 -19.94 34.30
C LEU A 187 -27.66 -19.26 33.15
N ILE A 188 -26.83 -18.27 33.45
CA ILE A 188 -26.03 -17.57 32.43
C ILE A 188 -25.03 -18.53 31.76
N ARG A 189 -24.53 -19.55 32.46
CA ARG A 189 -23.69 -20.60 31.85
C ARG A 189 -24.43 -21.45 30.81
N GLU A 190 -25.77 -21.56 30.88
CA GLU A 190 -26.58 -22.21 29.84
C GLU A 190 -26.80 -21.33 28.61
N MET A 191 -26.45 -20.03 28.69
CA MET A 191 -26.64 -19.03 27.64
C MET A 191 -25.29 -18.46 27.16
N PRO A 192 -24.43 -19.29 26.52
CA PRO A 192 -23.17 -18.80 25.98
C PRO A 192 -23.44 -17.77 24.86
N PRO A 193 -22.66 -16.69 24.75
CA PRO A 193 -22.94 -15.64 23.78
C PRO A 193 -22.95 -16.19 22.34
N TYR A 194 -23.83 -15.65 21.51
CA TYR A 194 -23.95 -15.89 20.08
C TYR A 194 -22.76 -15.31 19.30
N GLU A 195 -22.01 -14.38 19.89
CA GLU A 195 -20.85 -13.73 19.27
C GLU A 195 -21.18 -13.04 17.94
N ALA A 196 -22.40 -12.51 17.79
CA ALA A 196 -22.88 -11.97 16.52
C ALA A 196 -22.01 -10.79 16.02
N GLU A 197 -21.57 -9.89 16.91
CA GLU A 197 -20.66 -8.79 16.54
C GLU A 197 -19.28 -9.29 16.08
N SER A 198 -18.75 -10.34 16.72
CA SER A 198 -17.49 -11.00 16.32
C SER A 198 -17.65 -11.66 14.95
N ALA A 199 -18.76 -12.34 14.71
CA ALA A 199 -19.08 -12.94 13.42
C ALA A 199 -19.16 -11.88 12.30
N ILE A 200 -19.82 -10.74 12.56
CA ILE A 200 -19.83 -9.60 11.62
C ILE A 200 -18.41 -9.11 11.36
N ALA A 201 -17.61 -8.89 12.40
CA ALA A 201 -16.24 -8.40 12.26
C ALA A 201 -15.38 -9.35 11.40
N ASN A 202 -15.49 -10.66 11.62
CA ASN A 202 -14.76 -11.67 10.83
C ASN A 202 -15.20 -11.73 9.36
N LEU A 203 -16.50 -11.57 9.11
CA LEU A 203 -17.03 -11.48 7.74
C LEU A 203 -16.55 -10.21 7.02
N VAL A 204 -16.50 -9.07 7.73
CA VAL A 204 -15.97 -7.82 7.18
C VAL A 204 -14.47 -7.94 6.91
N LYS A 205 -13.68 -8.55 7.81
CA LYS A 205 -12.24 -8.83 7.55
C LYS A 205 -12.05 -9.69 6.30
N THR A 206 -12.88 -10.71 6.11
CA THR A 206 -12.87 -11.56 4.90
C THR A 206 -13.26 -10.77 3.65
N TRP A 207 -14.25 -9.88 3.77
CA TRP A 207 -14.65 -8.96 2.71
C TRP A 207 -13.52 -7.99 2.34
N ILE A 208 -12.85 -7.38 3.32
CA ILE A 208 -11.70 -6.48 3.12
C ILE A 208 -10.61 -7.22 2.35
N LYS A 209 -10.22 -8.41 2.81
CA LYS A 209 -9.21 -9.24 2.14
C LYS A 209 -9.58 -9.50 0.68
N THR A 210 -10.81 -9.94 0.43
CA THR A 210 -11.30 -10.23 -0.92
C THR A 210 -11.28 -8.98 -1.82
N ARG A 211 -11.62 -7.81 -1.29
CA ARG A 211 -11.58 -6.54 -2.03
C ARG A 211 -10.16 -6.12 -2.36
N VAL A 212 -9.24 -6.20 -1.39
CA VAL A 212 -7.82 -5.87 -1.55
C VAL A 212 -7.14 -6.80 -2.56
N ASP A 213 -7.42 -8.10 -2.51
CA ASP A 213 -6.86 -9.06 -3.47
C ASP A 213 -7.33 -8.75 -4.91
N ARG A 214 -8.63 -8.47 -5.10
CA ARG A 214 -9.19 -8.06 -6.40
C ARG A 214 -8.64 -6.73 -6.91
N LEU A 215 -8.40 -5.76 -6.01
CA LEU A 215 -7.77 -4.49 -6.34
C LEU A 215 -6.39 -4.72 -6.96
N LYS A 216 -5.56 -5.53 -6.30
CA LYS A 216 -4.21 -5.85 -6.77
C LYS A 216 -4.21 -6.49 -8.17
N GLU A 217 -5.07 -7.47 -8.40
CA GLU A 217 -5.23 -8.11 -9.73
C GLU A 217 -5.70 -7.11 -10.79
N SER A 218 -6.63 -6.22 -10.43
CA SER A 218 -7.11 -5.17 -11.32
C SER A 218 -6.02 -4.17 -11.67
N PHE A 219 -5.18 -3.81 -10.70
CA PHE A 219 -4.07 -2.88 -10.90
C PHE A 219 -3.00 -3.47 -11.81
N ASP A 220 -2.64 -4.74 -11.61
CA ASP A 220 -1.68 -5.44 -12.47
C ASP A 220 -2.19 -5.50 -13.93
N ARG A 221 -3.48 -5.80 -14.13
CA ARG A 221 -4.09 -5.78 -15.47
C ARG A 221 -4.08 -4.39 -16.11
N ASN A 222 -4.43 -3.35 -15.35
CA ASN A 222 -4.43 -1.98 -15.85
C ASN A 222 -3.01 -1.52 -16.24
N LEU A 223 -2.00 -1.85 -15.42
CA LEU A 223 -0.60 -1.52 -15.69
C LEU A 223 -0.04 -2.24 -16.91
N GLN A 224 -0.43 -3.49 -17.17
CA GLN A 224 -0.02 -4.23 -18.36
C GLN A 224 -0.53 -3.60 -19.67
N GLN A 225 -1.66 -2.90 -19.61
CA GLN A 225 -2.27 -2.22 -20.76
C GLN A 225 -1.82 -0.76 -20.90
N GLU A 226 -1.05 -0.24 -19.94
CA GLU A 226 -0.70 1.18 -19.90
C GLU A 226 0.40 1.54 -20.90
N VAL A 227 0.12 2.54 -21.73
CA VAL A 227 0.99 3.02 -22.81
C VAL A 227 1.73 4.31 -22.42
N TRP A 228 1.33 4.96 -21.32
CA TRP A 228 1.94 6.19 -20.80
C TRP A 228 1.82 7.37 -21.78
N ASN A 229 0.62 7.56 -22.34
CA ASN A 229 0.37 8.59 -23.34
C ASN A 229 0.26 10.00 -22.72
N PRO A 230 1.13 10.96 -23.07
CA PRO A 230 1.09 12.32 -22.53
C PRO A 230 -0.16 13.11 -22.92
N ARG A 231 -0.90 12.68 -23.95
CA ARG A 231 -2.13 13.35 -24.41
C ARG A 231 -3.41 12.73 -23.85
N ALA A 232 -3.30 11.79 -22.90
CA ALA A 232 -4.45 11.05 -22.40
C ALA A 232 -5.45 11.94 -21.62
N ASN A 233 -4.95 12.95 -20.90
CA ASN A 233 -5.76 13.89 -20.14
C ASN A 233 -5.02 15.22 -19.93
N ARG A 234 -5.71 16.20 -19.33
CA ARG A 234 -5.16 17.55 -19.10
C ARG A 234 -3.93 17.57 -18.20
N GLU A 235 -3.84 16.63 -17.25
CA GLU A 235 -2.73 16.53 -16.29
C GLU A 235 -1.55 15.70 -16.82
N SER A 236 -1.67 15.16 -18.04
CA SER A 236 -0.68 14.25 -18.64
C SER A 236 -0.29 13.11 -17.68
N CYS A 237 -1.27 12.55 -16.96
CA CYS A 237 -1.10 11.41 -16.06
C CYS A 237 -1.69 10.13 -16.66
N ALA A 238 -1.29 8.96 -16.15
CA ALA A 238 -1.76 7.67 -16.67
C ALA A 238 -3.26 7.45 -16.36
N PRO A 239 -4.10 7.10 -17.36
CA PRO A 239 -5.49 6.71 -17.12
C PRO A 239 -5.63 5.58 -16.11
N SER A 240 -4.66 4.65 -16.06
CA SER A 240 -4.65 3.57 -15.07
C SER A 240 -4.62 4.09 -13.62
N ALA A 241 -3.99 5.23 -13.35
CA ALA A 241 -3.95 5.79 -12.00
C ALA A 241 -5.29 6.40 -11.58
N ILE A 242 -5.99 7.06 -12.52
CA ILE A 242 -7.33 7.59 -12.28
C ILE A 242 -8.27 6.44 -11.92
N GLU A 243 -8.20 5.34 -12.67
CA GLU A 243 -9.02 4.15 -12.40
C GLU A 243 -8.65 3.49 -11.06
N VAL A 244 -7.36 3.36 -10.74
CA VAL A 244 -6.88 2.84 -9.45
C VAL A 244 -7.46 3.63 -8.28
N LEU A 245 -7.37 4.96 -8.34
CA LEU A 245 -7.88 5.85 -7.29
C LEU A 245 -9.40 5.79 -7.19
N ARG A 246 -10.10 5.69 -8.32
CA ARG A 246 -11.56 5.49 -8.38
C ARG A 246 -11.97 4.20 -7.69
N ILE A 247 -11.33 3.07 -7.96
CA ILE A 247 -11.69 1.79 -7.31
C ILE A 247 -11.37 1.82 -5.81
N ILE A 248 -10.29 2.50 -5.39
CA ILE A 248 -9.99 2.73 -3.96
C ILE A 248 -11.13 3.52 -3.32
N ASP A 249 -11.56 4.62 -3.95
CA ASP A 249 -12.66 5.45 -3.46
C ASP A 249 -13.98 4.67 -3.34
N GLU A 250 -14.34 3.90 -4.37
CA GLU A 250 -15.51 3.02 -4.35
C GLU A 250 -15.44 1.95 -3.26
N THR A 251 -14.24 1.43 -2.97
CA THR A 251 -14.03 0.45 -1.90
C THR A 251 -14.26 1.07 -0.53
N LEU A 252 -13.78 2.31 -0.33
CA LEU A 252 -14.03 3.08 0.90
C LEU A 252 -15.52 3.40 1.06
N ASP A 253 -16.21 3.84 0.00
CA ASP A 253 -17.64 4.11 0.04
C ASP A 253 -18.43 2.84 0.37
N ALA A 254 -18.11 1.71 -0.27
CA ALA A 254 -18.74 0.43 0.02
C ALA A 254 -18.51 -0.01 1.48
N PHE A 255 -17.34 0.26 2.06
CA PHE A 255 -17.04 -0.05 3.45
C PHE A 255 -17.89 0.79 4.42
N PHE A 256 -17.98 2.10 4.22
CA PHE A 256 -18.77 2.99 5.08
C PHE A 256 -20.28 2.80 4.92
N GLN A 257 -20.75 2.25 3.80
CA GLN A 257 -22.15 1.85 3.60
C GLN A 257 -22.53 0.54 4.33
N LEU A 258 -21.55 -0.23 4.82
CA LEU A 258 -21.86 -1.44 5.58
C LEU A 258 -22.62 -1.07 6.85
N PRO A 259 -23.76 -1.72 7.15
CA PRO A 259 -24.54 -1.40 8.33
C PRO A 259 -23.92 -2.05 9.58
N ILE A 260 -22.73 -1.62 10.00
CA ILE A 260 -21.99 -2.15 11.16
C ILE A 260 -21.64 -1.02 12.13
N ALA A 261 -21.41 -1.33 13.41
CA ALA A 261 -20.97 -0.36 14.42
C ALA A 261 -19.44 -0.34 14.59
N VAL A 262 -18.74 -1.35 14.07
CA VAL A 262 -17.31 -1.61 14.30
C VAL A 262 -16.41 -1.02 13.20
N HIS A 263 -16.87 -0.03 12.42
CA HIS A 263 -16.02 0.62 11.39
C HIS A 263 -14.71 1.15 11.96
N PRO A 264 -14.66 1.88 13.10
CA PRO A 264 -13.39 2.41 13.61
C PRO A 264 -12.37 1.32 13.91
N ALA A 265 -12.81 0.15 14.39
CA ALA A 265 -11.96 -0.98 14.71
C ALA A 265 -11.43 -1.72 13.47
N LEU A 266 -12.16 -1.68 12.35
CA LEU A 266 -11.83 -2.42 11.12
C LEU A 266 -11.22 -1.56 10.01
N LEU A 267 -11.37 -0.24 10.11
CA LEU A 267 -10.78 0.72 9.18
C LEU A 267 -9.25 0.57 9.06
N PRO A 268 -8.48 0.34 10.13
CA PRO A 268 -7.02 0.15 10.02
C PRO A 268 -6.64 -1.03 9.10
N ASP A 269 -7.35 -2.15 9.20
CA ASP A 269 -7.11 -3.33 8.36
C ASP A 269 -7.35 -3.01 6.87
N LEU A 270 -8.41 -2.26 6.57
CA LEU A 270 -8.68 -1.79 5.22
C LEU A 270 -7.61 -0.83 4.72
N MET A 271 -7.23 0.16 5.55
CA MET A 271 -6.21 1.16 5.20
C MET A 271 -4.86 0.52 4.89
N ILE A 272 -4.41 -0.44 5.70
CA ILE A 272 -3.18 -1.19 5.44
C ILE A 272 -3.25 -1.92 4.10
N GLY A 273 -4.38 -2.54 3.78
CA GLY A 273 -4.59 -3.23 2.51
C GLY A 273 -4.57 -2.31 1.30
N LEU A 274 -5.26 -1.16 1.39
CA LEU A 274 -5.30 -0.15 0.33
C LEU A 274 -3.93 0.51 0.12
N ASP A 275 -3.24 0.88 1.20
CA ASP A 275 -1.93 1.53 1.14
C ASP A 275 -0.88 0.59 0.52
N ARG A 276 -0.87 -0.69 0.89
CA ARG A 276 0.00 -1.69 0.24
C ARG A 276 -0.33 -1.91 -1.23
N SER A 277 -1.61 -1.89 -1.60
CA SER A 277 -2.04 -2.07 -2.99
C SER A 277 -1.62 -0.89 -3.87
N LEU A 278 -1.75 0.33 -3.34
CA LEU A 278 -1.33 1.54 -4.03
C LEU A 278 0.20 1.64 -4.11
N GLN A 279 0.93 1.28 -3.05
CA GLN A 279 2.39 1.15 -3.08
C GLN A 279 2.86 0.16 -4.17
N HIS A 280 2.17 -0.98 -4.32
CA HIS A 280 2.47 -1.95 -5.37
C HIS A 280 2.31 -1.34 -6.77
N TYR A 281 1.22 -0.59 -7.00
CA TYR A 281 1.03 0.15 -8.25
C TYR A 281 2.18 1.15 -8.51
N ILE A 282 2.55 1.95 -7.52
CA ILE A 282 3.63 2.95 -7.61
C ILE A 282 4.97 2.28 -7.97
N SER A 283 5.29 1.16 -7.31
CA SER A 283 6.50 0.39 -7.57
C SER A 283 6.55 -0.14 -9.02
N LYS A 284 5.43 -0.69 -9.50
CA LYS A 284 5.31 -1.19 -10.87
C LYS A 284 5.34 -0.08 -11.92
N ALA A 285 4.72 1.07 -11.66
CA ALA A 285 4.76 2.24 -12.54
C ALA A 285 6.20 2.74 -12.80
N LYS A 286 7.10 2.60 -11.81
CA LYS A 286 8.52 2.94 -11.91
C LYS A 286 9.36 1.87 -12.60
N SER A 287 8.91 0.62 -12.61
CA SER A 287 9.69 -0.49 -13.14
C SER A 287 10.08 -0.28 -14.61
N GLY A 288 11.29 -0.73 -14.97
CA GLY A 288 11.84 -0.59 -16.32
C GLY A 288 12.40 0.80 -16.69
N CYS A 289 12.35 1.82 -15.81
CA CYS A 289 12.90 3.15 -16.12
C CYS A 289 14.43 3.25 -16.01
N GLY A 290 15.10 2.21 -15.50
CA GLY A 290 16.53 2.24 -15.20
C GLY A 290 16.88 3.09 -13.98
N THR A 291 18.18 3.29 -13.78
CA THR A 291 18.76 4.12 -12.71
C THR A 291 19.84 5.02 -13.29
N ARG A 292 20.36 5.98 -12.52
CA ARG A 292 21.54 6.80 -12.91
C ARG A 292 22.66 5.95 -13.53
N ASN A 293 23.06 4.89 -12.84
CA ASN A 293 24.18 4.03 -13.24
C ASN A 293 23.88 3.17 -14.47
N THR A 294 22.61 3.03 -14.86
CA THR A 294 22.21 2.28 -16.05
C THR A 294 22.65 2.98 -17.33
N PHE A 295 22.74 4.31 -17.32
CA PHE A 295 22.98 5.12 -18.53
C PHE A 295 24.40 5.69 -18.63
N ILE A 296 25.13 5.80 -17.52
CA ILE A 296 26.51 6.33 -17.53
C ILE A 296 27.43 5.34 -18.27
N PRO A 297 28.23 5.78 -19.26
CA PRO A 297 29.13 4.90 -19.99
C PRO A 297 30.29 4.43 -19.09
N ALA A 298 30.78 3.23 -19.37
CA ALA A 298 31.98 2.72 -18.71
C ALA A 298 33.19 3.62 -19.02
N LEU A 299 34.03 3.85 -18.00
CA LEU A 299 35.20 4.69 -18.16
C LEU A 299 36.18 4.05 -19.16
N PRO A 300 36.64 4.80 -20.19
CA PRO A 300 37.62 4.28 -21.13
C PRO A 300 38.96 4.03 -20.44
N ALA A 301 39.75 3.12 -21.02
CA ALA A 301 41.10 2.87 -20.55
C ALA A 301 41.96 4.15 -20.66
N LEU A 302 42.88 4.31 -19.71
CA LEU A 302 43.75 5.48 -19.67
C LEU A 302 44.76 5.41 -20.83
N THR A 303 44.79 6.48 -21.62
CA THR A 303 45.72 6.70 -22.72
C THR A 303 46.48 8.00 -22.51
N ARG A 304 47.56 8.22 -23.27
CA ARG A 304 48.24 9.53 -23.36
C ARG A 304 48.14 10.10 -24.77
N CYS A 305 48.11 11.42 -24.91
CA CYS A 305 48.06 12.06 -26.21
C CYS A 305 49.26 11.75 -27.12
N GLU A 306 48.99 11.64 -28.42
CA GLU A 306 50.02 11.59 -29.46
C GLU A 306 50.44 13.01 -29.84
N VAL A 307 51.56 13.47 -29.27
CA VAL A 307 52.15 14.76 -29.65
C VAL A 307 52.78 14.62 -31.03
N GLY A 308 52.14 15.20 -32.05
CA GLY A 308 52.59 15.19 -33.44
C GLY A 308 53.37 16.45 -33.82
N SER A 309 54.55 16.28 -34.40
CA SER A 309 55.26 17.34 -35.13
C SER A 309 54.39 17.79 -36.32
N LYS A 310 54.02 19.08 -36.41
CA LYS A 310 53.15 19.61 -37.47
C LYS A 310 53.74 19.59 -38.89
N LEU A 311 54.80 18.83 -39.14
CA LEU A 311 55.35 18.60 -40.48
C LEU A 311 54.82 17.26 -41.01
N TRP A 312 54.03 17.35 -42.08
CA TRP A 312 53.49 16.27 -42.90
C TRP A 312 52.09 15.79 -42.47
N LYS A 313 51.08 16.63 -42.74
CA LYS A 313 49.74 16.13 -43.06
C LYS A 313 49.80 15.38 -44.39
N LYS A 314 50.35 14.16 -44.40
CA LYS A 314 49.97 13.19 -45.42
C LYS A 314 48.49 12.96 -45.18
N LYS A 315 47.67 13.23 -46.20
CA LYS A 315 46.23 12.97 -46.23
C LYS A 315 46.04 11.46 -46.05
N GLU A 316 46.16 10.99 -44.82
CA GLU A 316 45.80 9.64 -44.45
C GLU A 316 44.31 9.59 -44.70
N LYS A 317 43.95 8.88 -45.77
CA LYS A 317 42.56 8.62 -46.14
C LYS A 317 41.88 8.26 -44.84
N SER A 318 40.82 8.99 -44.50
CA SER A 318 39.79 8.51 -43.59
C SER A 318 39.44 7.11 -44.08
N GLN A 319 40.06 6.08 -43.48
CA GLN A 319 39.42 4.79 -43.40
C GLN A 319 38.05 5.16 -42.86
N PRO A 320 36.95 4.76 -43.53
CA PRO A 320 35.66 4.95 -42.92
C PRO A 320 35.85 4.30 -41.56
N LEU A 321 35.79 5.12 -40.50
CA LEU A 321 35.54 4.63 -39.16
C LEU A 321 34.46 3.62 -39.42
N GLN A 322 34.78 2.33 -39.23
CA GLN A 322 33.80 1.30 -39.44
C GLN A 322 32.58 1.87 -38.75
N LYS A 323 31.55 2.14 -39.53
CA LYS A 323 30.22 2.19 -39.01
C LYS A 323 30.08 0.80 -38.38
N ARG A 324 30.53 0.64 -37.13
CA ARG A 324 29.60 0.30 -36.10
C ARG A 324 28.56 1.45 -36.18
N ARG A 325 27.62 1.52 -37.15
CA ARG A 325 26.47 0.60 -37.24
C ARG A 325 26.56 -0.30 -36.05
N SER A 326 26.19 0.28 -34.90
CA SER A 326 25.69 -0.49 -33.79
C SER A 326 25.04 -1.73 -34.41
N GLN A 327 25.68 -2.89 -34.23
CA GLN A 327 24.97 -4.14 -34.36
C GLN A 327 24.05 -4.21 -33.13
N VAL A 328 23.06 -3.31 -33.16
CA VAL A 328 21.83 -3.23 -32.41
C VAL A 328 20.84 -2.58 -33.39
N ARG A 329 20.77 -3.12 -34.60
CA ARG A 329 19.59 -2.97 -35.45
C ARG A 329 19.33 -4.36 -36.02
N SER A 330 18.27 -4.98 -35.49
CA SER A 330 17.85 -6.39 -35.60
C SER A 330 18.54 -7.29 -34.57
N MET A 331 17.96 -7.73 -33.45
CA MET A 331 16.56 -7.89 -33.06
C MET A 331 16.35 -7.44 -31.60
N ASN A 332 15.69 -6.30 -31.42
CA ASN A 332 14.77 -6.03 -30.31
C ASN A 332 14.14 -4.68 -30.65
N ARG A 333 12.86 -4.75 -30.97
CA ARG A 333 12.02 -3.61 -31.30
C ARG A 333 11.84 -2.81 -30.01
N ASP A 334 12.49 -1.65 -29.91
CA ASP A 334 11.92 -0.47 -29.23
C ASP A 334 11.54 -0.62 -27.73
N ASP A 335 12.40 -1.24 -26.91
CA ASP A 335 12.15 -1.38 -25.46
C ASP A 335 12.61 -0.17 -24.61
N SER A 336 13.19 0.87 -25.22
CA SER A 336 13.55 2.08 -24.46
C SER A 336 12.33 2.99 -24.31
N LEU A 337 11.85 3.14 -23.07
CA LEU A 337 10.79 4.11 -22.73
C LEU A 337 11.17 5.51 -23.26
N GLY A 338 10.30 6.07 -24.09
CA GLY A 338 10.49 7.42 -24.60
C GLY A 338 10.42 8.47 -23.48
N PHE A 339 11.10 9.59 -23.71
CA PHE A 339 11.13 10.70 -22.76
C PHE A 339 9.73 11.22 -22.34
N PRO A 340 8.75 11.38 -23.26
CA PRO A 340 7.39 11.77 -22.88
C PRO A 340 6.71 10.77 -21.93
N GLN A 341 6.92 9.47 -22.12
CA GLN A 341 6.36 8.43 -21.25
C GLN A 341 6.91 8.53 -19.82
N LEU A 342 8.19 8.89 -19.66
CA LEU A 342 8.80 9.11 -18.35
C LEU A 342 8.20 10.34 -17.65
N CYS A 343 7.91 11.42 -18.39
CA CYS A 343 7.17 12.58 -17.86
C CYS A 343 5.78 12.18 -17.35
N VAL A 344 5.04 11.36 -18.10
CA VAL A 344 3.72 10.86 -17.67
C VAL A 344 3.81 10.06 -16.38
N ARG A 345 4.82 9.20 -16.23
CA ARG A 345 5.04 8.45 -14.98
C ARG A 345 5.28 9.37 -13.78
N MET A 346 6.08 10.43 -13.95
CA MET A 346 6.30 11.41 -12.88
C MET A 346 5.01 12.15 -12.49
N ASN A 347 4.23 12.60 -13.50
CA ASN A 347 2.93 13.23 -13.26
C ASN A 347 1.95 12.28 -12.60
N THR A 348 1.98 11.00 -12.97
CA THR A 348 1.14 9.95 -12.37
C THR A 348 1.41 9.80 -10.88
N LEU A 349 2.69 9.73 -10.47
CA LEU A 349 3.04 9.66 -9.05
C LEU A 349 2.69 10.96 -8.30
N HIS A 350 2.78 12.11 -8.97
CA HIS A 350 2.36 13.37 -8.39
C HIS A 350 0.83 13.43 -8.19
N HIS A 351 0.06 13.00 -9.18
CA HIS A 351 -1.39 12.93 -9.14
C HIS A 351 -1.85 12.01 -8.00
N ILE A 352 -1.28 10.80 -7.90
CA ILE A 352 -1.57 9.87 -6.79
C ILE A 352 -1.34 10.53 -5.44
N ARG A 353 -0.23 11.26 -5.27
CA ARG A 353 0.06 11.96 -4.02
C ARG A 353 -1.03 13.00 -3.67
N THR A 354 -1.49 13.77 -4.65
CA THR A 354 -2.54 14.78 -4.44
C THR A 354 -3.89 14.14 -4.12
N GLU A 355 -4.26 13.07 -4.82
CA GLU A 355 -5.54 12.40 -4.59
C GLU A 355 -5.58 11.60 -3.30
N VAL A 356 -4.46 11.03 -2.87
CA VAL A 356 -4.33 10.40 -1.55
C VAL A 356 -4.62 11.40 -0.43
N ASP A 357 -4.11 12.63 -0.50
CA ASP A 357 -4.41 13.68 0.48
C ASP A 357 -5.92 14.00 0.53
N ASN A 358 -6.63 13.89 -0.61
CA ASN A 358 -8.08 14.09 -0.68
C ASN A 358 -8.84 12.90 -0.08
N LEU A 359 -8.40 11.67 -0.35
CA LEU A 359 -8.96 10.45 0.25
C LEU A 359 -8.82 10.47 1.77
N GLU A 360 -7.66 10.84 2.31
CA GLU A 360 -7.46 10.94 3.77
C GLU A 360 -8.43 11.93 4.42
N LYS A 361 -8.73 13.06 3.76
CA LYS A 361 -9.72 14.03 4.24
C LYS A 361 -11.13 13.43 4.19
N LYS A 362 -11.50 12.74 3.10
CA LYS A 362 -12.80 12.06 2.96
C LYS A 362 -12.99 11.02 4.06
N ILE A 363 -12.00 10.17 4.30
CA ILE A 363 -12.05 9.12 5.34
C ILE A 363 -12.25 9.75 6.73
N LYS A 364 -11.52 10.84 7.05
CA LYS A 364 -11.71 11.57 8.31
C LYS A 364 -13.13 12.10 8.48
N THR A 365 -13.74 12.63 7.41
CA THR A 365 -15.14 13.08 7.43
C THR A 365 -16.11 11.92 7.62
N CYS A 366 -15.94 10.82 6.88
CA CYS A 366 -16.76 9.62 7.02
C CYS A 366 -16.68 9.02 8.43
N LEU A 367 -15.47 8.94 8.99
CA LEU A 367 -15.26 8.42 10.34
C LEU A 367 -15.95 9.30 11.40
N ARG A 368 -15.82 10.63 11.31
CA ARG A 368 -16.53 11.55 12.21
C ARG A 368 -18.04 11.41 12.14
N ASN A 369 -18.60 11.16 10.96
CA ASN A 369 -20.04 10.94 10.81
C ASN A 369 -20.48 9.64 11.51
N VAL A 370 -19.69 8.58 11.41
CA VAL A 370 -19.94 7.31 12.11
C VAL A 370 -19.75 7.46 13.63
N GLU A 371 -18.71 8.13 14.08
CA GLU A 371 -18.43 8.40 15.50
C GLU A 371 -19.46 9.35 16.13
N SER A 372 -19.96 10.36 15.41
CA SER A 372 -21.02 11.23 15.93
C SER A 372 -22.36 10.51 16.17
N ALA A 373 -22.55 9.35 15.52
CA ALA A 373 -23.68 8.45 15.77
C ALA A 373 -23.44 7.47 16.93
N GLN A 374 -22.20 7.29 17.36
CA GLN A 374 -21.75 6.42 18.46
C GLN A 374 -21.01 7.27 19.50
N ALA A 375 -21.72 7.80 20.50
CA ALA A 375 -21.08 8.54 21.59
C ALA A 375 -19.95 7.67 22.22
N ASP A 376 -18.76 8.25 22.28
CA ASP A 376 -17.48 7.69 22.74
C ASP A 376 -16.79 6.65 21.82
N ILE A 377 -15.77 7.11 21.08
CA ILE A 377 -14.42 6.52 20.99
C ILE A 377 -13.44 7.63 20.52
N SER A 378 -12.25 7.61 21.10
CA SER A 378 -11.25 8.67 21.22
C SER A 378 -10.51 9.09 19.94
N ASN A 379 -10.11 10.37 19.95
CA ASN A 379 -8.89 10.93 19.33
C ASN A 379 -7.75 9.90 19.23
N GLY A 380 -7.21 9.68 18.02
CA GLY A 380 -5.88 9.07 17.86
C GLY A 380 -5.65 8.17 16.66
N LEU A 381 -6.65 7.84 15.84
CA LEU A 381 -6.41 6.98 14.68
C LEU A 381 -5.70 7.76 13.55
N GLU A 382 -4.42 7.43 13.33
CA GLU A 382 -3.61 7.97 12.24
C GLU A 382 -4.05 7.33 10.91
N ILE A 383 -5.05 7.92 10.27
CA ILE A 383 -5.46 7.57 8.91
C ILE A 383 -4.46 8.23 7.96
N LYS A 384 -3.46 7.47 7.52
CA LYS A 384 -2.48 7.91 6.53
C LYS A 384 -2.09 6.81 5.55
N PHE A 385 -1.87 7.20 4.31
CA PHE A 385 -1.24 6.38 3.26
C PHE A 385 0.29 6.56 3.29
N GLU A 386 0.90 6.29 4.45
CA GLU A 386 2.30 6.62 4.71
C GLU A 386 3.26 5.94 3.73
N ILE A 387 3.06 4.63 3.47
CA ILE A 387 3.96 3.88 2.59
C ILE A 387 3.79 4.28 1.12
N SER A 388 2.58 4.61 0.67
CA SER A 388 2.35 5.11 -0.69
C SER A 388 2.89 6.53 -0.89
N LEU A 389 2.71 7.42 0.07
CA LEU A 389 3.23 8.79 -0.01
C LEU A 389 4.76 8.80 -0.06
N ALA A 390 5.42 7.99 0.78
CA ALA A 390 6.86 7.80 0.74
C ALA A 390 7.33 7.23 -0.61
N ALA A 391 6.65 6.19 -1.11
CA ALA A 391 6.96 5.57 -2.39
C ALA A 391 6.78 6.53 -3.58
N CYS A 392 5.76 7.41 -3.55
CA CYS A 392 5.59 8.46 -4.55
C CYS A 392 6.75 9.46 -4.52
N GLN A 393 7.15 9.92 -3.33
CA GLN A 393 8.25 10.88 -3.19
C GLN A 393 9.59 10.31 -3.69
N GLU A 394 9.92 9.09 -3.28
CA GLU A 394 11.10 8.37 -3.74
C GLU A 394 11.02 8.09 -5.24
N GLY A 395 9.86 7.63 -5.72
CA GLY A 395 9.63 7.31 -7.11
C GLY A 395 9.80 8.51 -8.04
N ILE A 396 9.26 9.68 -7.66
CA ILE A 396 9.47 10.93 -8.41
C ILE A 396 10.96 11.27 -8.46
N GLN A 397 11.68 11.16 -7.34
CA GLN A 397 13.11 11.48 -7.29
C GLN A 397 13.92 10.57 -8.23
N GLN A 398 13.68 9.26 -8.16
CA GLN A 398 14.38 8.28 -8.99
C GLN A 398 14.03 8.42 -10.48
N LEU A 399 12.76 8.71 -10.80
CA LEU A 399 12.35 8.97 -12.18
C LEU A 399 13.01 10.23 -12.73
N CYS A 400 13.08 11.33 -11.95
CA CYS A 400 13.77 12.55 -12.37
C CYS A 400 15.23 12.26 -12.73
N GLU A 401 15.93 11.53 -11.85
CA GLU A 401 17.34 11.19 -12.04
C GLU A 401 17.54 10.22 -13.22
N ALA A 402 16.83 9.10 -13.26
CA ALA A 402 16.94 8.13 -14.36
C ALA A 402 16.64 8.77 -15.72
N THR A 403 15.62 9.63 -15.79
CA THR A 403 15.26 10.36 -17.01
C THR A 403 16.36 11.31 -17.44
N ALA A 404 16.92 12.09 -16.51
CA ALA A 404 18.00 13.01 -16.80
C ALA A 404 19.24 12.30 -17.36
N TYR A 405 19.69 11.21 -16.71
CA TYR A 405 20.86 10.47 -17.17
C TYR A 405 20.60 9.73 -18.48
N LYS A 406 19.38 9.21 -18.71
CA LYS A 406 19.00 8.66 -20.01
C LYS A 406 19.08 9.72 -21.10
N VAL A 407 18.49 10.90 -20.87
CA VAL A 407 18.53 11.99 -21.86
C VAL A 407 19.96 12.36 -22.20
N ILE A 408 20.81 12.60 -21.21
CA ILE A 408 22.17 13.08 -21.44
C ILE A 408 23.08 12.02 -22.05
N PHE A 409 23.07 10.79 -21.53
CA PHE A 409 24.06 9.76 -21.90
C PHE A 409 23.57 8.76 -22.96
N HIS A 410 22.26 8.66 -23.19
CA HIS A 410 21.69 7.79 -24.21
C HIS A 410 21.07 8.60 -25.35
N ASP A 411 20.13 9.51 -25.06
CA ASP A 411 19.38 10.21 -26.12
C ASP A 411 20.22 11.32 -26.79
N LEU A 412 21.10 11.98 -26.05
CA LEU A 412 22.03 13.02 -26.54
C LEU A 412 23.48 12.52 -26.66
N SER A 413 23.70 11.21 -26.67
CA SER A 413 25.05 10.63 -26.71
C SER A 413 25.82 11.05 -27.96
N HIS A 414 25.14 11.25 -29.09
CA HIS A 414 25.77 11.62 -30.36
C HIS A 414 26.34 13.04 -30.35
N VAL A 415 25.71 13.99 -29.65
CA VAL A 415 26.22 15.36 -29.49
C VAL A 415 27.16 15.50 -28.29
N LEU A 416 26.92 14.76 -27.21
CA LEU A 416 27.76 14.79 -26.02
C LEU A 416 29.00 13.89 -26.16
N TRP A 417 28.80 12.58 -26.23
CA TRP A 417 29.86 11.58 -26.15
C TRP A 417 30.62 11.38 -27.46
N ASP A 418 29.93 11.44 -28.60
CA ASP A 418 30.55 11.28 -29.92
C ASP A 418 30.90 12.62 -30.59
N GLY A 419 30.40 13.74 -30.03
CA GLY A 419 30.54 15.08 -30.62
C GLY A 419 31.49 15.99 -29.84
N LEU A 420 31.17 16.31 -28.58
CA LEU A 420 31.85 17.37 -27.82
C LEU A 420 33.37 17.14 -27.72
N TYR A 421 34.15 18.09 -28.22
CA TYR A 421 35.62 18.14 -28.26
C TYR A 421 36.32 17.00 -29.02
N VAL A 422 35.59 16.21 -29.81
CA VAL A 422 36.20 15.17 -30.66
C VAL A 422 37.01 15.84 -31.77
N GLY A 423 38.29 15.46 -31.91
CA GLY A 423 39.21 16.06 -32.87
C GLY A 423 39.86 17.34 -32.34
N GLU A 424 39.36 18.51 -32.77
CA GLU A 424 39.87 19.82 -32.37
C GLU A 424 38.83 20.57 -31.54
N THR A 425 39.21 21.02 -30.33
CA THR A 425 38.32 21.68 -29.35
C THR A 425 37.57 22.88 -29.94
N ALA A 426 38.24 23.70 -30.76
CA ALA A 426 37.65 24.87 -31.40
C ALA A 426 36.55 24.55 -32.43
N SER A 427 36.57 23.34 -33.01
CA SER A 427 35.63 22.91 -34.06
C SER A 427 34.44 22.10 -33.54
N SER A 428 34.60 21.43 -32.39
CA SER A 428 33.62 20.51 -31.82
C SER A 428 33.11 21.05 -30.49
N ARG A 429 32.37 22.15 -30.55
CA ARG A 429 31.91 22.96 -29.40
C ARG A 429 30.63 22.44 -28.76
N MET A 430 30.22 23.07 -27.66
CA MET A 430 28.99 22.75 -26.92
C MET A 430 27.68 23.09 -27.64
N ASP A 431 27.69 24.01 -28.63
CA ASP A 431 26.47 24.52 -29.29
C ASP A 431 25.47 23.44 -29.77
N PRO A 432 25.90 22.31 -30.38
CA PRO A 432 24.97 21.26 -30.78
C PRO A 432 24.23 20.63 -29.60
N LEU A 433 24.89 20.46 -28.45
CA LEU A 433 24.24 19.93 -27.24
C LEU A 433 23.21 20.92 -26.70
N LEU A 434 23.55 22.21 -26.62
CA LEU A 434 22.62 23.25 -26.14
C LEU A 434 21.37 23.30 -27.02
N LYS A 435 21.56 23.28 -28.34
CA LYS A 435 20.47 23.30 -29.32
C LYS A 435 19.51 22.11 -29.18
N GLU A 436 20.02 20.93 -28.81
CA GLU A 436 19.17 19.75 -28.59
C GLU A 436 18.57 19.68 -27.18
N LEU A 437 19.18 20.34 -26.18
CA LEU A 437 18.62 20.48 -24.84
C LEU A 437 17.42 21.44 -24.79
N ASP A 438 17.43 22.52 -25.57
CA ASP A 438 16.32 23.49 -25.66
C ASP A 438 14.93 22.86 -25.86
N PRO A 439 14.69 22.03 -26.92
CA PRO A 439 13.39 21.42 -27.14
C PRO A 439 13.02 20.43 -26.02
N ILE A 440 13.99 19.81 -25.36
CA ILE A 440 13.77 18.91 -24.22
C ILE A 440 13.28 19.71 -23.01
N LEU A 441 13.95 20.82 -22.68
CA LEU A 441 13.53 21.73 -21.61
C LEU A 441 12.12 22.28 -21.87
N LYS A 442 11.83 22.68 -23.12
CA LYS A 442 10.49 23.10 -23.52
C LYS A 442 9.45 21.98 -23.32
N MET A 443 9.79 20.74 -23.67
CA MET A 443 8.91 19.60 -23.47
C MET A 443 8.64 19.34 -21.97
N ILE A 444 9.66 19.42 -21.12
CA ILE A 444 9.50 19.33 -19.65
C ILE A 444 8.53 20.40 -19.17
N SER A 445 8.75 21.65 -19.59
CA SER A 445 7.92 22.78 -19.17
C SER A 445 6.45 22.61 -19.56
N THR A 446 6.18 22.02 -20.73
CA THR A 446 4.80 21.81 -21.22
C THR A 446 4.13 20.54 -20.70
N THR A 447 4.88 19.48 -20.40
CA THR A 447 4.30 18.15 -20.09
C THR A 447 4.33 17.86 -18.59
N VAL A 448 5.39 18.25 -17.88
CA VAL A 448 5.57 17.91 -16.45
C VAL A 448 4.87 18.95 -15.57
N HIS A 449 4.14 18.45 -14.58
CA HIS A 449 3.43 19.28 -13.61
C HIS A 449 4.38 20.25 -12.86
N ASP A 450 3.94 21.48 -12.62
CA ASP A 450 4.75 22.59 -12.06
C ASP A 450 5.51 22.21 -10.78
N ARG A 451 4.87 21.47 -9.87
CA ARG A 451 5.47 21.00 -8.60
C ARG A 451 6.60 19.98 -8.78
N VAL A 452 6.73 19.38 -9.96
CA VAL A 452 7.75 18.39 -10.30
C VAL A 452 8.77 18.95 -11.30
N ARG A 453 8.36 19.88 -12.17
CA ARG A 453 9.14 20.49 -13.25
C ARG A 453 10.57 20.85 -12.83
N ASN A 454 10.72 21.67 -11.80
CA ASN A 454 12.05 22.12 -11.36
C ASN A 454 12.94 20.98 -10.86
N ARG A 455 12.37 19.89 -10.35
CA ARG A 455 13.13 18.69 -9.93
C ARG A 455 13.69 17.96 -11.14
N VAL A 456 12.92 17.85 -12.22
CA VAL A 456 13.38 17.24 -13.49
C VAL A 456 14.46 18.09 -14.15
N ILE A 457 14.23 19.41 -14.26
CA ILE A 457 15.22 20.34 -14.85
C ILE A 457 16.50 20.35 -14.01
N THR A 458 16.40 20.33 -12.68
CA THR A 458 17.58 20.23 -11.79
C THR A 458 18.34 18.92 -12.01
N ALA A 459 17.64 17.80 -12.17
CA ALA A 459 18.27 16.51 -12.46
C ALA A 459 18.97 16.52 -13.83
N LEU A 460 18.31 17.09 -14.85
CA LEU A 460 18.88 17.23 -16.20
C LEU A 460 20.12 18.11 -16.20
N MET A 461 20.08 19.24 -15.50
CA MET A 461 21.23 20.12 -15.28
C MET A 461 22.40 19.36 -14.66
N LYS A 462 22.19 18.68 -13.54
CA LYS A 462 23.23 17.88 -12.87
C LYS A 462 23.80 16.80 -13.79
N ALA A 463 22.95 16.07 -14.51
CA ALA A 463 23.38 15.06 -15.47
C ALA A 463 24.22 15.69 -16.61
N SER A 464 23.86 16.88 -17.10
CA SER A 464 24.63 17.58 -18.13
C SER A 464 26.00 18.06 -17.63
N PHE A 465 26.11 18.48 -16.36
CA PHE A 465 27.37 18.86 -15.74
C PHE A 465 28.27 17.63 -15.51
N ASP A 466 27.70 16.52 -15.05
CA ASP A 466 28.38 15.23 -14.96
C ASP A 466 28.87 14.78 -16.34
N GLY A 467 28.02 14.90 -17.37
CA GLY A 467 28.35 14.57 -18.76
C GLY A 467 29.50 15.40 -19.29
N PHE A 468 29.48 16.71 -19.04
CA PHE A 468 30.56 17.61 -19.40
C PHE A 468 31.89 17.23 -18.74
N LEU A 469 31.90 16.97 -17.43
CA LEU A 469 33.10 16.49 -16.72
C LEU A 469 33.58 15.14 -17.24
N LEU A 470 32.66 14.23 -17.55
CA LEU A 470 33.02 12.92 -18.09
C LEU A 470 33.67 13.03 -19.47
N VAL A 471 33.18 13.94 -20.33
CA VAL A 471 33.82 14.25 -21.62
C VAL A 471 35.26 14.75 -21.42
N LEU A 472 35.47 15.66 -20.46
CA LEU A 472 36.78 16.28 -20.18
C LEU A 472 37.79 15.31 -19.54
N LEU A 473 37.35 14.46 -18.62
CA LEU A 473 38.22 13.62 -17.78
C LEU A 473 38.21 12.14 -18.16
N ALA A 474 37.27 11.73 -19.01
CA ALA A 474 37.02 10.34 -19.33
C ALA A 474 36.39 10.14 -20.73
N GLY A 475 36.54 11.07 -21.67
CA GLY A 475 35.91 10.99 -22.99
C GLY A 475 36.64 10.08 -24.00
N GLY A 476 37.79 9.52 -23.67
CA GLY A 476 38.53 8.61 -24.56
C GLY A 476 39.46 9.32 -25.57
N PRO A 477 40.29 8.56 -26.31
CA PRO A 477 41.50 9.06 -26.97
C PRO A 477 41.27 9.99 -28.17
N SER A 478 40.02 10.22 -28.57
CA SER A 478 39.67 11.15 -29.66
C SER A 478 39.69 12.63 -29.25
N ARG A 479 39.97 12.91 -27.97
CA ARG A 479 39.98 14.25 -27.38
C ARG A 479 41.37 14.59 -26.90
N SER A 480 41.78 15.83 -27.11
CA SER A 480 43.06 16.33 -26.60
C SER A 480 42.97 17.84 -26.37
N PHE A 481 43.50 18.32 -25.24
CA PHE A 481 43.38 19.70 -24.80
C PHE A 481 44.76 20.33 -24.60
N SER A 482 44.91 21.58 -25.01
CA SER A 482 46.04 22.45 -24.70
C SER A 482 45.66 23.47 -23.61
N CYS A 483 46.62 24.22 -23.08
CA CYS A 483 46.30 25.29 -22.13
C CYS A 483 45.50 26.43 -22.79
N GLN A 484 45.65 26.63 -24.10
CA GLN A 484 44.92 27.65 -24.87
C GLN A 484 43.43 27.31 -25.01
N ASP A 485 43.08 26.03 -24.94
CA ASP A 485 41.69 25.56 -25.01
C ASP A 485 40.90 25.82 -23.72
N SER A 486 41.57 26.20 -22.63
CA SER A 486 40.92 26.43 -21.33
C SER A 486 39.81 27.48 -21.38
N GLN A 487 40.04 28.58 -22.09
CA GLN A 487 39.04 29.64 -22.26
C GLN A 487 37.81 29.13 -23.03
N ILE A 488 38.03 28.33 -24.08
CA ILE A 488 36.95 27.71 -24.85
C ILE A 488 36.09 26.82 -23.96
N ILE A 489 36.73 25.99 -23.13
CA ILE A 489 36.04 25.06 -22.23
C ILE A 489 35.20 25.81 -21.20
N GLU A 490 35.72 26.91 -20.67
CA GLU A 490 35.01 27.75 -19.69
C GLU A 490 33.85 28.53 -20.29
N ASP A 491 34.01 29.05 -21.51
CA ASP A 491 32.95 29.74 -22.22
C ASP A 491 31.80 28.77 -22.58
N ASP A 492 32.14 27.54 -22.98
CA ASP A 492 31.17 26.47 -23.23
C ASP A 492 30.42 26.08 -21.95
N PHE A 493 31.12 25.97 -20.82
CA PHE A 493 30.47 25.70 -19.54
C PHE A 493 29.59 26.86 -19.06
N ARG A 494 30.00 28.11 -19.29
CA ARG A 494 29.18 29.30 -18.99
C ARG A 494 27.89 29.30 -19.80
N SER A 495 27.97 28.92 -21.07
CA SER A 495 26.80 28.79 -21.96
C SER A 495 25.86 27.67 -21.50
N LEU A 496 26.41 26.53 -21.07
CA LEU A 496 25.62 25.44 -20.48
C LEU A 496 24.92 25.86 -19.18
N LYS A 497 25.57 26.65 -18.31
CA LYS A 497 24.93 27.21 -17.11
C LYS A 497 23.81 28.19 -17.47
N ALA A 498 24.08 29.11 -18.40
CA ALA A 498 23.13 30.13 -18.84
C ALA A 498 21.82 29.51 -19.36
N LEU A 499 21.91 28.37 -20.07
CA LEU A 499 20.75 27.63 -20.55
C LEU A 499 19.74 27.29 -19.43
N TYR A 500 20.23 26.88 -18.25
CA TYR A 500 19.36 26.52 -17.13
C TYR A 500 18.89 27.71 -16.30
N LEU A 501 19.57 28.84 -16.37
CA LEU A 501 19.12 30.10 -15.79
C LEU A 501 18.01 30.75 -16.65
N ALA A 502 18.07 30.56 -17.97
CA ALA A 502 17.10 31.03 -18.95
C ALA A 502 16.70 32.50 -18.73
N ASP A 503 17.68 33.39 -18.59
CA ASP A 503 17.50 34.83 -18.34
C ASP A 503 16.60 35.18 -17.13
N GLY A 504 16.52 34.28 -16.15
CA GLY A 504 15.70 34.43 -14.94
C GLY A 504 14.39 33.64 -14.93
N ASP A 505 13.98 33.09 -16.08
CA ASP A 505 12.77 32.27 -16.21
C ASP A 505 13.02 30.78 -15.89
N GLY A 506 14.28 30.40 -15.62
CA GLY A 506 14.73 29.03 -15.39
C GLY A 506 14.83 28.63 -13.92
N LEU A 507 15.92 27.92 -13.59
CA LEU A 507 16.22 27.49 -12.22
C LEU A 507 16.78 28.65 -11.37
N PRO A 508 16.60 28.63 -10.03
CA PRO A 508 17.21 29.62 -9.15
C PRO A 508 18.74 29.62 -9.25
N GLU A 509 19.34 30.81 -9.32
CA GLU A 509 20.79 31.00 -9.51
C GLU A 509 21.61 30.26 -8.44
N GLU A 510 21.23 30.37 -7.17
CA GLU A 510 21.91 29.68 -6.06
C GLU A 510 21.96 28.15 -6.24
N LEU A 511 20.90 27.58 -6.80
CA LEU A 511 20.80 26.14 -7.06
C LEU A 511 21.72 25.73 -8.22
N VAL A 512 21.79 26.56 -9.27
CA VAL A 512 22.70 26.35 -10.41
C VAL A 512 24.15 26.49 -9.97
N GLU A 513 24.50 27.53 -9.21
CA GLU A 513 25.84 27.74 -8.69
C GLU A 513 26.31 26.57 -7.82
N LYS A 514 25.45 26.13 -6.88
CA LYS A 514 25.74 24.98 -6.01
C LYS A 514 25.97 23.70 -6.80
N ALA A 515 25.18 23.44 -7.84
CA ALA A 515 25.35 22.26 -8.69
C ALA A 515 26.61 22.37 -9.58
N SER A 516 26.98 23.59 -10.00
CA SER A 516 28.13 23.84 -10.86
C SER A 516 29.48 23.77 -10.14
N ALA A 517 29.49 23.84 -8.81
CA ALA A 517 30.70 23.97 -7.99
C ALA A 517 31.79 22.94 -8.32
N GLN A 518 31.41 21.67 -8.54
CA GLN A 518 32.38 20.63 -8.90
C GLN A 518 33.08 20.94 -10.23
N VAL A 519 32.32 21.35 -11.25
CA VAL A 519 32.87 21.71 -12.56
C VAL A 519 33.76 22.94 -12.43
N THR A 520 33.26 24.00 -11.79
CA THR A 520 33.98 25.26 -11.59
C THR A 520 35.31 25.06 -10.87
N ASN A 521 35.38 24.11 -9.93
CA ASN A 521 36.62 23.79 -9.22
C ASN A 521 37.62 22.96 -10.05
N VAL A 522 37.15 22.19 -11.03
CA VAL A 522 38.00 21.36 -11.90
C VAL A 522 38.56 22.14 -13.08
N LEU A 523 37.78 23.09 -13.65
CA LEU A 523 38.18 23.86 -14.83
C LEU A 523 39.55 24.56 -14.73
N PRO A 524 39.97 25.13 -13.57
CA PRO A 524 41.30 25.74 -13.44
C PRO A 524 42.47 24.81 -13.76
N LEU A 525 42.32 23.49 -13.56
CA LEU A 525 43.36 22.51 -13.93
C LEU A 525 43.66 22.53 -15.42
N PHE A 526 42.70 22.91 -16.27
CA PHE A 526 42.89 23.00 -17.71
C PHE A 526 43.72 24.21 -18.12
N ARG A 527 43.80 25.26 -17.27
CA ARG A 527 44.67 26.44 -17.43
C ARG A 527 46.10 26.19 -16.93
N THR A 528 46.26 25.32 -15.92
CA THR A 528 47.57 25.02 -15.31
C THR A 528 48.48 24.26 -16.29
N ASP A 529 49.75 24.64 -16.34
CA ASP A 529 50.77 23.98 -17.15
C ASP A 529 51.06 22.55 -16.66
N SER A 530 51.55 21.71 -17.57
CA SER A 530 51.79 20.29 -17.29
C SER A 530 52.86 20.02 -16.25
N GLU A 531 53.88 20.87 -16.12
CA GLU A 531 54.93 20.67 -15.14
C GLU A 531 54.40 20.89 -13.73
N SER A 532 53.64 21.97 -13.53
CA SER A 532 52.93 22.27 -12.28
C SER A 532 51.94 21.16 -11.91
N LEU A 533 51.12 20.69 -12.86
CA LEU A 533 50.18 19.59 -12.62
C LEU A 533 50.90 18.30 -12.23
N VAL A 534 52.04 17.99 -12.86
CA VAL A 534 52.85 16.81 -12.50
C VAL A 534 53.42 16.94 -11.09
N GLN A 535 53.89 18.13 -10.68
CA GLN A 535 54.37 18.34 -9.30
C GLN A 535 53.23 18.20 -8.29
N GLN A 536 52.08 18.80 -8.56
CA GLN A 536 50.89 18.69 -7.72
C GLN A 536 50.44 17.23 -7.58
N PHE A 537 50.40 16.48 -8.69
CA PHE A 537 50.10 15.05 -8.69
C PHE A 537 51.07 14.26 -7.80
N LYS A 538 52.38 14.46 -7.97
CA LYS A 538 53.42 13.77 -7.19
C LYS A 538 53.33 14.08 -5.70
N HIS A 539 53.04 15.34 -5.35
CA HIS A 539 52.86 15.76 -3.97
C HIS A 539 51.68 15.02 -3.33
N MET A 540 50.51 15.02 -3.98
CA MET A 540 49.32 14.34 -3.46
C MET A 540 49.50 12.82 -3.33
N ILE A 541 50.18 12.18 -4.29
CA ILE A 541 50.49 10.74 -4.17
C ILE A 541 51.44 10.47 -2.99
N ALA A 542 52.41 11.35 -2.74
CA ALA A 542 53.33 11.20 -1.61
C ALA A 542 52.62 11.43 -0.26
N GLU A 543 51.65 12.33 -0.19
CA GLU A 543 50.81 12.53 1.00
C GLU A 543 49.89 11.34 1.25
N ALA A 544 49.26 10.79 0.21
CA ALA A 544 48.30 9.70 0.34
C ALA A 544 48.95 8.33 0.62
N TYR A 545 50.13 8.05 0.07
CA TYR A 545 50.80 6.74 0.14
C TYR A 545 52.16 6.75 0.85
N GLY A 546 52.57 7.90 1.40
CA GLY A 546 53.82 8.08 2.13
C GLY A 546 55.07 8.16 1.26
N SER A 547 56.21 8.42 1.90
CA SER A 547 57.50 8.67 1.24
C SER A 547 58.00 7.52 0.33
N ALA A 548 57.57 6.28 0.58
CA ALA A 548 57.93 5.11 -0.24
C ALA A 548 57.36 5.19 -1.67
N ALA A 549 56.20 5.85 -1.86
CA ALA A 549 55.55 6.03 -3.16
C ALA A 549 56.28 7.03 -4.08
N LYS A 550 57.29 7.75 -3.59
CA LYS A 550 58.15 8.63 -4.42
C LYS A 550 59.01 7.87 -5.43
N SER A 551 59.27 6.58 -5.17
CA SER A 551 60.07 5.71 -6.05
C SER A 551 59.24 5.07 -7.17
N ARG A 552 57.96 4.79 -6.91
CA ARG A 552 57.00 4.20 -7.85
C ARG A 552 55.60 4.74 -7.52
N TYR A 553 55.12 5.69 -8.32
CA TYR A 553 53.82 6.30 -8.13
C TYR A 553 52.71 5.26 -8.44
N PRO A 554 51.89 4.83 -7.46
CA PRO A 554 50.78 3.92 -7.72
C PRO A 554 49.70 4.60 -8.56
N LEU A 555 48.97 3.81 -9.35
CA LEU A 555 47.80 4.33 -10.06
C LEU A 555 46.72 4.67 -9.02
N PRO A 556 46.25 5.93 -8.96
CA PRO A 556 45.23 6.31 -8.00
C PRO A 556 43.89 5.62 -8.32
N PRO A 557 43.10 5.22 -7.31
CA PRO A 557 41.79 4.64 -7.52
C PRO A 557 40.84 5.66 -8.17
N THR A 558 39.88 5.19 -8.96
CA THR A 558 38.81 6.06 -9.45
C THR A 558 37.71 6.15 -8.39
N SER A 559 37.63 7.30 -7.70
CA SER A 559 36.65 7.51 -6.63
C SER A 559 35.22 7.77 -7.11
N GLY A 560 35.04 8.06 -8.41
CA GLY A 560 33.75 8.48 -8.97
C GLY A 560 33.37 9.93 -8.65
N HIS A 561 34.25 10.68 -7.98
CA HIS A 561 34.09 12.11 -7.71
C HIS A 561 35.27 12.89 -8.30
N TRP A 562 34.99 13.97 -9.03
CA TRP A 562 36.02 14.82 -9.62
C TRP A 562 36.36 15.99 -8.68
N SER A 563 37.64 16.19 -8.37
CA SER A 563 38.11 17.29 -7.52
C SER A 563 39.53 17.70 -7.89
N PRO A 564 39.87 19.00 -7.85
CA PRO A 564 41.25 19.45 -8.03
C PRO A 564 42.22 18.94 -6.95
N THR A 565 41.70 18.50 -5.80
CA THR A 565 42.48 17.90 -4.71
C THR A 565 42.59 16.38 -4.80
N GLU A 566 42.13 15.77 -5.89
CA GLU A 566 42.19 14.32 -6.10
C GLU A 566 43.23 13.97 -7.17
N ALA A 567 44.17 13.08 -6.82
CA ALA A 567 45.23 12.65 -7.73
C ALA A 567 44.70 12.02 -9.04
N ASN A 568 43.60 11.26 -8.98
CA ASN A 568 43.00 10.65 -10.18
C ASN A 568 42.42 11.69 -11.15
N THR A 569 41.81 12.77 -10.64
CA THR A 569 41.36 13.90 -11.47
C THR A 569 42.53 14.56 -12.20
N ILE A 570 43.63 14.88 -11.50
CA ILE A 570 44.82 15.48 -12.15
C ILE A 570 45.45 14.50 -13.16
N LEU A 571 45.54 13.22 -12.83
CA LEU A 571 46.05 12.20 -13.74
C LEU A 571 45.24 12.17 -15.04
N ARG A 572 43.92 12.28 -14.94
CA ARG A 572 43.03 12.33 -16.10
C ARG A 572 43.24 13.58 -16.93
N VAL A 573 43.36 14.77 -16.32
CA VAL A 573 43.71 16.00 -17.06
C VAL A 573 45.03 15.82 -17.84
N LEU A 574 46.06 15.23 -17.21
CA LEU A 574 47.33 14.93 -17.88
C LEU A 574 47.16 13.93 -19.03
N CYS A 575 46.27 12.95 -18.92
CA CYS A 575 46.02 11.95 -19.98
C CYS A 575 45.51 12.60 -21.28
N TYR A 576 44.66 13.62 -21.16
CA TYR A 576 44.11 14.35 -22.31
C TYR A 576 44.94 15.57 -22.71
N ARG A 577 46.04 15.87 -22.02
CA ARG A 577 46.86 17.04 -22.30
C ARG A 577 47.73 16.81 -23.55
N ASN A 578 47.59 17.69 -24.54
CA ASN A 578 48.33 17.64 -25.79
C ASN A 578 49.67 18.39 -25.71
N ASP A 579 50.57 17.94 -24.84
CA ASP A 579 51.95 18.43 -24.80
C ASP A 579 52.97 17.34 -24.44
N GLU A 580 54.24 17.64 -24.70
CA GLU A 580 55.32 16.67 -24.48
C GLU A 580 55.57 16.36 -23.02
N ALA A 581 55.37 17.32 -22.11
CA ALA A 581 55.68 17.15 -20.69
C ALA A 581 54.74 16.10 -20.06
N ALA A 582 53.44 16.24 -20.29
CA ALA A 582 52.44 15.27 -19.84
C ALA A 582 52.64 13.90 -20.51
N ALA A 583 52.84 13.85 -21.83
CA ALA A 583 53.04 12.61 -22.56
C ALA A 583 54.30 11.84 -22.11
N ARG A 584 55.41 12.54 -21.85
CA ARG A 584 56.65 11.95 -21.31
C ARG A 584 56.45 11.42 -19.89
N PHE A 585 55.78 12.18 -19.02
CA PHE A 585 55.48 11.75 -17.65
C PHE A 585 54.64 10.47 -17.63
N LEU A 586 53.52 10.43 -18.36
CA LEU A 586 52.62 9.27 -18.38
C LEU A 586 53.28 8.01 -18.97
N LYS A 587 54.11 8.18 -20.00
CA LYS A 587 54.91 7.08 -20.57
C LYS A 587 55.90 6.53 -19.54
N LYS A 588 56.65 7.40 -18.86
CA LYS A 588 57.70 6.98 -17.90
C LYS A 588 57.13 6.36 -16.63
N THR A 589 56.01 6.89 -16.13
CA THR A 589 55.46 6.49 -14.83
C THR A 589 54.55 5.26 -14.93
N TYR A 590 53.71 5.18 -15.97
CA TYR A 590 52.66 4.16 -16.08
C TYR A 590 52.70 3.36 -17.39
N ASN A 591 53.62 3.68 -18.32
CA ASN A 591 53.68 3.06 -19.65
C ASN A 591 52.35 3.12 -20.43
N LEU A 592 51.60 4.22 -20.30
CA LEU A 592 50.31 4.36 -20.98
C LEU A 592 50.48 4.39 -22.52
N PRO A 593 49.59 3.71 -23.27
CA PRO A 593 49.63 3.70 -24.73
C PRO A 593 49.09 5.01 -25.32
N LYS A 594 49.47 5.31 -26.57
CA LYS A 594 48.95 6.48 -27.32
C LYS A 594 47.58 6.26 -27.93
N LYS A 595 47.25 5.00 -28.21
CA LYS A 595 46.01 4.54 -28.85
C LYS A 595 45.58 3.25 -28.13
N LEU A 596 44.28 3.01 -28.06
CA LEU A 596 43.72 1.75 -27.54
C LEU A 596 43.91 0.62 -28.54
#